data_AF-A0A413KVR1-F1
#
_entry.id   AF-A0A413KVR1-F1
#
_cell.length_a   1.000
_cell.length_b   1.000
_cell.length_c   1.000
_cell.angle_alpha   90.00
_cell.angle_beta   90.00
_cell.angle_gamma   90.00
#
_symmetry.space_group_name_H-M   'P 1'
#
loop_
_entity.id
_entity.type
_entity.pdbx_description
1 polymer ?
#
loop_
_entity_poly.entity_id
_entity_poly.type
_entity_poly.pdbx_seq_one_letter_code
_entity_poly.pdbx_strand_id
1 'polypeptide(L)'
;MSLRDLYHSYHYFVTEESGCLLVGFREDSVTFIVKEVWNKEPVGLPEVDKLYTEMQRIGEMCSCNQFRILAHGGYLPEALSFELHGLTVSDDSYLRSLETGKHIELFSHNEAAYRAIEEGFKTNRIGAVVQATGTGKSYLIARYIVNHSEDDIVVIAPNVTIIAEIKKAIGRTMPHVAYRTFQALVLNRGTVDELKANHIIIDEFHHFGAEVWGKAVQEVIDNNPEARVLGMSATPIRPEEMLDTVEVYFKGNLFHELSLSMAWYYKILPVP
;
A
#
# COMPACT_ATOMS: atom_id res chain seq x y z
N MET A 1 -7.94 24.63 5.41
CA MET A 1 -8.31 23.65 6.44
C MET A 1 -7.01 23.22 7.10
N SER A 2 -6.92 23.12 8.43
CA SER A 2 -5.66 22.67 9.06
C SER A 2 -5.48 21.16 8.88
N LEU A 3 -4.26 20.63 9.07
CA LEU A 3 -4.02 19.18 9.05
C LEU A 3 -4.86 18.44 10.09
N ARG A 4 -5.05 19.05 11.28
CA ARG A 4 -5.93 18.54 12.32
C ARG A 4 -7.38 18.42 11.85
N ASP A 5 -7.90 19.46 11.20
CA ASP A 5 -9.27 19.45 10.66
C ASP A 5 -9.44 18.36 9.59
N LEU A 6 -8.41 18.16 8.75
CA LEU A 6 -8.39 17.08 7.77
C LEU A 6 -8.45 15.72 8.46
N TYR A 7 -7.64 15.43 9.48
CA TYR A 7 -7.73 14.17 10.22
C TYR A 7 -9.10 13.95 10.87
N HIS A 8 -9.71 14.99 11.44
CA HIS A 8 -11.07 14.88 11.98
C HIS A 8 -12.11 14.55 10.89
N SER A 9 -11.94 15.03 9.66
CA SER A 9 -12.84 14.67 8.55
C SER A 9 -12.80 13.18 8.17
N TYR A 10 -11.72 12.47 8.53
CA TYR A 10 -11.57 11.01 8.40
C TYR A 10 -11.90 10.24 9.68
N HIS A 11 -12.54 10.90 10.67
CA HIS A 11 -12.91 10.31 11.97
C HIS A 11 -11.73 9.86 12.83
N TYR A 12 -10.55 10.44 12.63
CA TYR A 12 -9.44 10.25 13.57
C TYR A 12 -9.62 11.06 14.84
N PHE A 13 -9.18 10.48 15.95
CA PHE A 13 -8.95 11.18 17.20
C PHE A 13 -7.59 11.86 17.13
N VAL A 14 -7.55 13.16 17.45
CA VAL A 14 -6.32 13.96 17.35
C VAL A 14 -6.12 14.72 18.65
N THR A 15 -4.96 14.50 19.26
CA THR A 15 -4.44 15.32 20.36
C THR A 15 -3.10 15.94 19.94
N GLU A 16 -2.57 16.86 20.75
CA GLU A 16 -1.31 17.52 20.46
C GLU A 16 -0.39 17.41 21.68
N GLU A 17 0.88 17.06 21.44
CA GLU A 17 1.92 16.95 22.46
C GLU A 17 3.24 17.43 21.85
N SER A 18 3.93 18.34 22.54
CA SER A 18 5.24 18.85 22.11
C SER A 18 5.30 19.31 20.64
N GLY A 19 4.20 19.91 20.16
CA GLY A 19 4.04 20.40 18.78
C GLY A 19 3.96 19.29 17.73
N CYS A 20 3.61 18.06 18.11
CA CYS A 20 3.25 16.95 17.23
C CYS A 20 1.76 16.63 17.40
N LEU A 21 1.11 16.22 16.32
CA LEU A 21 -0.24 15.65 16.37
C LEU A 21 -0.14 14.16 16.68
N LEU A 22 -0.84 13.70 17.72
CA LEU A 22 -1.00 12.27 18.01
C LEU A 22 -2.34 11.83 17.44
N VAL A 23 -2.28 10.94 16.45
CA VAL A 23 -3.44 10.56 15.63
C VAL A 23 -3.81 9.11 15.92
N GLY A 24 -5.08 8.87 16.21
CA GLY A 24 -5.60 7.57 16.64
C GLY A 24 -6.85 7.14 15.88
N PHE A 25 -6.94 5.86 15.52
CA PHE A 25 -8.21 5.24 15.07
C PHE A 25 -9.24 5.11 16.20
N ARG A 26 -8.81 5.13 17.46
CA ARG A 26 -9.64 5.07 18.66
C ARG A 26 -9.17 6.13 19.65
N GLU A 27 -10.08 6.60 20.48
CA GLU A 27 -9.84 7.69 21.45
C GLU A 27 -8.64 7.41 22.37
N ASP A 28 -8.53 6.19 22.89
CA ASP A 28 -7.50 5.80 23.85
C ASP A 28 -6.23 5.20 23.21
N SER A 29 -6.00 5.43 21.92
CA SER A 29 -4.84 4.85 21.21
C SER A 29 -4.18 5.85 20.28
N VAL A 30 -2.85 5.91 20.31
CA VAL A 30 -2.06 6.62 19.30
C VAL A 30 -1.62 5.62 18.24
N THR A 31 -2.04 5.85 17.00
CA THR A 31 -1.70 5.01 15.85
C THR A 31 -0.45 5.52 15.14
N PHE A 32 -0.33 6.83 14.96
CA PHE A 32 0.85 7.47 14.40
C PHE A 32 0.99 8.91 14.92
N ILE A 33 2.22 9.42 14.91
CA ILE A 33 2.55 10.77 15.35
C ILE A 33 2.99 11.59 14.14
N VAL A 34 2.46 12.82 14.01
CA VAL A 34 2.72 13.68 12.86
C VAL A 34 3.38 14.97 13.29
N LYS A 35 4.46 15.35 12.61
CA LYS A 35 5.13 16.64 12.78
C LYS A 35 5.05 17.45 11.50
N GLU A 36 4.40 18.62 11.57
CA GLU A 36 4.45 19.58 10.48
C GLU A 36 5.72 20.43 10.56
N VAL A 37 6.39 20.58 9.43
CA VAL A 37 7.60 21.39 9.26
C VAL A 37 7.36 22.41 8.15
N TRP A 38 7.37 23.68 8.53
CA TRP A 38 7.17 24.81 7.62
C TRP A 38 8.51 25.28 7.02
N ASN A 39 9.20 24.36 6.34
CA ASN A 39 10.47 24.62 5.66
C ASN A 39 10.26 25.37 4.32
N LYS A 40 11.26 26.15 3.90
CA LYS A 40 11.31 26.75 2.55
C LYS A 40 12.05 25.87 1.55
N GLU A 41 13.16 25.30 1.99
CA GLU A 41 14.00 24.38 1.22
C GLU A 41 13.71 22.94 1.64
N PRO A 42 13.88 21.95 0.75
CA PRO A 42 13.66 20.54 1.07
C PRO A 42 14.46 20.08 2.29
N VAL A 43 13.83 19.33 3.20
CA VAL A 43 14.54 18.72 4.33
C VAL A 43 15.43 17.57 3.84
N GLY A 44 16.65 17.52 4.35
CA GLY A 44 17.61 16.45 4.08
C GLY A 44 17.67 15.42 5.22
N LEU A 45 18.58 14.45 5.05
CA LEU A 45 18.80 13.39 6.03
C LEU A 45 19.10 13.92 7.45
N PRO A 46 19.97 14.95 7.66
CA PRO A 46 20.30 15.41 9.01
C PRO A 46 19.12 16.06 9.74
N GLU A 47 18.29 16.83 9.03
CA GLU A 47 17.10 17.42 9.63
C GLU A 47 16.07 16.34 10.00
N VAL A 48 15.85 15.38 9.10
CA VAL A 48 14.91 14.27 9.30
C VAL A 48 15.35 13.38 10.47
N ASP A 49 16.63 13.02 10.57
CA ASP A 49 17.17 12.22 11.67
C ASP A 49 16.94 12.88 13.04
N LYS A 50 17.17 14.20 13.12
CA LYS A 50 16.93 14.97 14.33
C LYS A 50 15.45 14.97 14.71
N LEU A 51 14.56 15.28 13.77
CA LEU A 51 13.11 15.29 14.00
C LEU A 51 12.61 13.90 14.41
N TYR A 52 13.11 12.86 13.75
CA TYR A 52 12.75 11.49 14.05
C TYR A 52 13.13 11.11 15.49
N THR A 53 14.35 11.44 15.93
CA THR A 53 14.81 11.24 17.30
C THR A 53 13.94 11.98 18.32
N GLU A 54 13.50 13.20 18.02
CA GLU A 54 12.59 13.97 18.87
C GLU A 54 11.21 13.30 18.97
N MET A 55 10.65 12.87 17.84
CA MET A 55 9.35 12.21 17.77
C MET A 55 9.36 10.83 18.46
N GLN A 56 10.45 10.07 18.37
CA GLN A 56 10.59 8.77 19.03
C GLN A 56 10.40 8.86 20.54
N ARG A 57 10.88 9.93 21.19
CA ARG A 57 10.67 10.17 22.63
C ARG A 57 9.20 10.33 22.98
N ILE A 58 8.43 10.99 22.11
CA ILE A 58 6.97 11.13 22.27
C ILE A 58 6.31 9.76 22.02
N GLY A 59 6.79 9.02 21.03
CA GLY A 59 6.35 7.66 20.72
C GLY A 59 6.47 6.71 21.91
N GLU A 60 7.59 6.75 22.63
CA GLU A 60 7.81 5.96 23.85
C GLU A 60 6.76 6.24 24.93
N MET A 61 6.35 7.50 25.10
CA MET A 61 5.35 7.90 26.10
C MET A 61 3.94 7.39 25.79
N CYS A 62 3.61 7.17 24.52
CA CYS A 62 2.29 6.74 24.07
C CYS A 62 2.27 5.35 23.40
N SER A 63 3.37 4.59 23.52
CA SER A 63 3.54 3.27 22.89
C SER A 63 3.30 3.26 21.37
N CYS A 64 3.75 4.31 20.68
CA CYS A 64 3.62 4.47 19.23
C CYS A 64 4.99 4.42 18.54
N ASN A 65 5.08 3.65 17.45
CA ASN A 65 6.30 3.49 16.64
C ASN A 65 6.11 3.90 15.17
N GLN A 66 5.00 4.58 14.85
CA GLN A 66 4.71 5.11 13.52
C GLN A 66 4.73 6.63 13.54
N PHE A 67 5.44 7.21 12.59
CA PHE A 67 5.74 8.63 12.55
C PHE A 67 5.57 9.17 11.12
N ARG A 68 5.14 10.42 11.02
CA ARG A 68 5.09 11.15 9.75
C ARG A 68 5.64 12.55 9.91
N ILE A 69 6.58 12.94 9.05
CA ILE A 69 6.98 14.33 8.90
C ILE A 69 6.27 14.88 7.66
N LEU A 70 5.51 15.95 7.82
CA LEU A 70 4.96 16.73 6.72
C LEU A 70 5.84 17.96 6.50
N ALA A 71 6.69 17.90 5.48
CA ALA A 71 7.61 18.97 5.10
C ALA A 71 7.03 19.80 3.94
N HIS A 72 6.53 21.00 4.26
CA HIS A 72 5.88 21.89 3.29
C HIS A 72 6.83 22.39 2.20
N GLY A 73 8.13 22.50 2.48
CA GLY A 73 9.17 22.81 1.49
C GLY A 73 9.70 21.60 0.73
N GLY A 74 9.08 20.42 0.89
CA GLY A 74 9.52 19.15 0.32
C GLY A 74 10.63 18.46 1.11
N TYR A 75 11.15 17.37 0.55
CA TYR A 75 12.23 16.56 1.11
C TYR A 75 13.15 16.03 0.00
N LEU A 76 14.40 15.74 0.35
CA LEU A 76 15.34 15.08 -0.55
C LEU A 76 15.12 13.55 -0.53
N PRO A 77 15.39 12.82 -1.62
CA PRO A 77 15.11 11.38 -1.71
C PRO A 77 15.76 10.54 -0.60
N GLU A 78 16.92 10.95 -0.10
CA GLU A 78 17.65 10.26 0.98
C GLU A 78 16.83 10.19 2.27
N ALA A 79 15.90 11.12 2.48
CA ALA A 79 14.97 11.12 3.61
C ALA A 79 14.04 9.90 3.64
N LEU A 80 13.84 9.22 2.50
CA LEU A 80 12.99 8.02 2.42
C LEU A 80 13.66 6.77 3.03
N SER A 81 14.95 6.84 3.36
CA SER A 81 15.67 5.73 4.02
C SER A 81 15.09 5.32 5.38
N PHE A 82 14.26 6.16 6.00
CA PHE A 82 13.60 5.87 7.27
C PHE A 82 12.24 5.14 7.14
N GLU A 83 11.72 4.91 5.92
CA GLU A 83 10.37 4.34 5.75
C GLU A 83 10.24 2.91 6.29
N LEU A 84 11.30 2.10 6.21
CA LEU A 84 11.31 0.78 6.88
C LEU A 84 11.49 0.87 8.40
N HIS A 85 11.87 2.02 8.92
CA HIS A 85 12.07 2.29 10.35
C HIS A 85 10.87 2.98 11.01
N GLY A 86 9.67 2.96 10.39
CA GLY A 86 8.47 3.52 11.01
C GLY A 86 8.26 5.02 10.76
N LEU A 87 9.06 5.67 9.90
CA LEU A 87 8.90 7.09 9.59
C LEU A 87 8.62 7.32 8.11
N THR A 88 7.51 7.98 7.80
CA THR A 88 7.25 8.51 6.47
C THR A 88 7.57 10.00 6.40
N VAL A 89 8.23 10.43 5.34
CA VAL A 89 8.40 11.85 5.01
C VAL A 89 7.47 12.20 3.84
N SER A 90 6.70 13.26 4.00
CA SER A 90 5.64 13.70 3.07
C SER A 90 5.76 15.18 2.77
N ASP A 91 5.13 15.57 1.67
CA ASP A 91 5.02 16.95 1.21
C ASP A 91 3.53 17.29 0.99
N ASP A 92 3.25 18.47 0.44
CA ASP A 92 1.89 18.94 0.18
C ASP A 92 1.02 18.02 -0.69
N SER A 93 1.61 17.07 -1.44
CA SER A 93 0.83 16.04 -2.13
C SER A 93 0.02 15.17 -1.17
N TYR A 94 0.55 14.93 0.04
CA TYR A 94 -0.17 14.22 1.11
C TYR A 94 -1.38 15.03 1.60
N LEU A 95 -1.22 16.34 1.81
CA LEU A 95 -2.33 17.23 2.16
C LEU A 95 -3.42 17.25 1.08
N ARG A 96 -3.02 17.44 -0.17
CA ARG A 96 -3.95 17.39 -1.31
C ARG A 96 -4.68 16.05 -1.38
N SER A 97 -4.00 14.96 -1.05
CA SER A 97 -4.61 13.63 -0.99
C SER A 97 -5.66 13.55 0.12
N LEU A 98 -5.38 14.07 1.32
CA LEU A 98 -6.36 14.15 2.41
C LEU A 98 -7.57 15.01 2.03
N GLU A 99 -7.37 16.16 1.37
CA GLU A 99 -8.44 17.07 0.95
C GLU A 99 -9.47 16.43 0.01
N THR A 100 -9.11 15.34 -0.67
CA THR A 100 -10.05 14.60 -1.53
C THR A 100 -11.21 13.97 -0.76
N GLY A 101 -11.08 13.77 0.56
CA GLY A 101 -12.02 12.98 1.36
C GLY A 101 -11.99 11.48 1.03
N LYS A 102 -10.98 11.02 0.28
CA LYS A 102 -10.87 9.65 -0.23
C LYS A 102 -9.65 8.88 0.30
N HIS A 103 -8.72 9.52 1.00
CA HIS A 103 -7.41 9.00 1.39
C HIS A 103 -7.46 7.73 2.27
N ILE A 104 -6.58 6.76 2.02
CA ILE A 104 -6.37 5.52 2.78
C ILE A 104 -5.02 5.56 3.50
N GLU A 105 -4.97 6.03 4.75
CA GLU A 105 -3.70 6.13 5.51
C GLU A 105 -2.91 4.81 5.51
N LEU A 106 -1.60 4.90 5.27
CA LEU A 106 -0.68 3.76 5.23
C LEU A 106 0.41 3.90 6.29
N PHE A 107 0.84 2.77 6.85
CA PHE A 107 2.08 2.70 7.62
C PHE A 107 3.30 2.86 6.72
N SER A 108 4.42 3.24 7.32
CA SER A 108 5.57 3.73 6.57
C SER A 108 6.16 2.72 5.58
N HIS A 109 6.18 1.43 5.93
CA HIS A 109 6.61 0.37 5.02
C HIS A 109 5.64 0.17 3.84
N ASN A 110 4.34 0.40 4.05
CA ASN A 110 3.35 0.35 2.98
C ASN A 110 3.41 1.61 2.10
N GLU A 111 3.77 2.77 2.65
CA GLU A 111 4.08 3.96 1.84
C GLU A 111 5.29 3.71 0.93
N ALA A 112 6.36 3.10 1.46
CA ALA A 112 7.52 2.70 0.66
C ALA A 112 7.12 1.75 -0.48
N ALA A 113 6.32 0.72 -0.17
CA ALA A 113 5.80 -0.19 -1.17
C ALA A 113 4.93 0.52 -2.22
N TYR A 114 4.08 1.47 -1.81
CA TYR A 114 3.22 2.23 -2.72
C TYR A 114 4.04 3.12 -3.67
N ARG A 115 5.04 3.84 -3.15
CA ARG A 115 5.97 4.62 -3.98
C ARG A 115 6.70 3.75 -4.99
N ALA A 116 7.15 2.57 -4.58
CA ALA A 116 7.82 1.62 -5.45
C ALA A 116 6.90 1.07 -6.55
N ILE A 117 5.61 0.88 -6.25
CA ILE A 117 4.59 0.52 -7.26
C ILE A 117 4.44 1.63 -8.30
N GLU A 118 4.25 2.88 -7.84
CA GLU A 118 4.10 4.04 -8.73
C GLU A 118 5.34 4.24 -9.61
N GLU A 119 6.55 4.10 -9.04
CA GLU A 119 7.80 4.19 -9.80
C GLU A 119 7.95 3.02 -10.79
N GLY A 120 7.67 1.79 -10.36
CA GLY A 120 7.72 0.61 -11.21
C GLY A 120 6.82 0.72 -12.43
N PHE A 121 5.61 1.27 -12.25
CA PHE A 121 4.65 1.47 -13.34
C PHE A 121 5.02 2.58 -14.34
N LYS A 122 6.04 3.41 -14.06
CA LYS A 122 6.57 4.35 -15.06
C LYS A 122 7.34 3.65 -16.18
N THR A 123 7.93 2.50 -15.89
CA THR A 123 8.81 1.77 -16.83
C THR A 123 8.26 0.41 -17.24
N ASN A 124 7.39 -0.18 -16.42
CA ASN A 124 6.86 -1.52 -16.62
C ASN A 124 5.33 -1.52 -16.59
N ARG A 125 4.69 -2.23 -17.53
CA ARG A 125 3.23 -2.44 -17.49
C ARG A 125 2.80 -3.45 -16.42
N ILE A 126 3.64 -4.46 -16.17
CA ILE A 126 3.37 -5.56 -15.25
C ILE A 126 4.46 -5.61 -14.19
N GLY A 127 4.06 -5.81 -12.94
CA GLY A 127 5.00 -5.98 -11.84
C GLY A 127 4.36 -6.57 -10.59
N ALA A 128 5.21 -7.00 -9.68
CA ALA A 128 4.83 -7.69 -8.46
C ALA A 128 5.39 -7.01 -7.20
N VAL A 129 4.68 -7.16 -6.10
CA VAL A 129 5.13 -6.82 -4.74
C VAL A 129 5.06 -8.07 -3.89
N VAL A 130 6.18 -8.39 -3.23
CA VAL A 130 6.27 -9.50 -2.29
C VAL A 130 6.28 -8.93 -0.88
N GLN A 131 5.25 -9.24 -0.09
CA GLN A 131 5.11 -8.70 1.27
C GLN A 131 4.57 -9.74 2.25
N ALA A 132 5.30 -9.94 3.35
CA ALA A 132 4.94 -10.89 4.39
C ALA A 132 3.48 -10.72 4.87
N THR A 133 2.81 -11.83 5.18
CA THR A 133 1.43 -11.80 5.70
C THR A 133 1.36 -11.03 7.03
N GLY A 134 0.29 -10.27 7.21
CA GLY A 134 0.10 -9.41 8.40
C GLY A 134 0.70 -8.01 8.29
N THR A 135 1.47 -7.69 7.24
CA THR A 135 2.05 -6.34 7.05
C THR A 135 1.07 -5.33 6.41
N GLY A 136 -0.16 -5.74 6.06
CA GLY A 136 -1.21 -4.81 5.60
C GLY A 136 -1.38 -4.70 4.08
N LYS A 137 -1.07 -5.74 3.30
CA LYS A 137 -1.27 -5.77 1.82
C LYS A 137 -2.66 -5.28 1.37
N SER A 138 -3.73 -5.64 2.09
CA SER A 138 -5.11 -5.20 1.75
C SER A 138 -5.27 -3.68 1.76
N TYR A 139 -4.55 -2.96 2.63
CA TYR A 139 -4.55 -1.50 2.66
C TYR A 139 -3.77 -0.90 1.48
N LEU A 140 -2.69 -1.56 1.05
CA LEU A 140 -1.93 -1.15 -0.12
C LEU A 140 -2.78 -1.28 -1.41
N ILE A 141 -3.52 -2.38 -1.54
CA ILE A 141 -4.51 -2.58 -2.62
C ILE A 141 -5.63 -1.53 -2.53
N ALA A 142 -6.15 -1.27 -1.33
CA ALA A 142 -7.19 -0.26 -1.12
C ALA A 142 -6.72 1.15 -1.54
N ARG A 143 -5.49 1.54 -1.16
CA ARG A 143 -4.87 2.80 -1.60
C ARG A 143 -4.79 2.88 -3.12
N TYR A 144 -4.30 1.83 -3.77
CA TYR A 144 -4.18 1.80 -5.22
C TYR A 144 -5.54 1.97 -5.91
N ILE A 145 -6.56 1.26 -5.45
CA ILE A 145 -7.93 1.35 -5.96
C ILE A 145 -8.50 2.76 -5.79
N VAL A 146 -8.27 3.38 -4.63
CA VAL A 146 -8.75 4.74 -4.35
C VAL A 146 -8.09 5.78 -5.25
N ASN A 147 -6.79 5.66 -5.49
CA ASN A 147 -6.05 6.61 -6.31
C ASN A 147 -6.36 6.48 -7.82
N HIS A 148 -6.91 5.34 -8.23
CA HIS A 148 -7.34 5.06 -9.60
C HIS A 148 -8.88 4.92 -9.69
N SER A 149 -9.63 5.66 -8.88
CA SER A 149 -11.08 5.45 -8.72
C SER A 149 -11.93 5.72 -9.97
N GLU A 150 -11.37 6.46 -10.93
CA GLU A 150 -12.02 6.83 -12.19
C GLU A 150 -11.69 5.85 -13.33
N ASP A 151 -10.77 4.92 -13.09
CA ASP A 151 -10.36 3.89 -14.05
C ASP A 151 -11.09 2.57 -13.76
N ASP A 152 -11.26 1.74 -14.79
CA ASP A 152 -11.82 0.40 -14.62
C ASP A 152 -10.77 -0.55 -14.03
N ILE A 153 -11.06 -1.13 -12.87
CA ILE A 153 -10.14 -2.00 -12.12
C ILE A 153 -10.77 -3.38 -11.95
N VAL A 154 -9.99 -4.43 -12.23
CA VAL A 154 -10.34 -5.81 -11.88
C VAL A 154 -9.45 -6.27 -10.73
N VAL A 155 -10.07 -6.69 -9.62
CA VAL A 155 -9.38 -7.27 -8.46
C VAL A 155 -9.66 -8.76 -8.40
N ILE A 156 -8.60 -9.56 -8.40
CA ILE A 156 -8.64 -11.02 -8.40
C ILE A 156 -8.01 -11.49 -7.09
N ALA A 157 -8.74 -12.29 -6.31
CA ALA A 157 -8.29 -12.81 -5.03
C ALA A 157 -8.66 -14.29 -4.83
N PRO A 158 -8.02 -15.00 -3.87
CA PRO A 158 -8.35 -16.40 -3.55
C PRO A 158 -9.81 -16.64 -3.18
N ASN A 159 -10.36 -15.77 -2.33
CA ASN A 159 -11.68 -15.97 -1.74
C ASN A 159 -12.40 -14.65 -1.44
N VAL A 160 -13.68 -14.76 -1.11
CA VAL A 160 -14.54 -13.60 -0.82
C VAL A 160 -14.20 -12.88 0.48
N THR A 161 -13.53 -13.55 1.42
CA THR A 161 -13.10 -12.95 2.69
C THR A 161 -12.03 -11.89 2.44
N ILE A 162 -11.02 -12.19 1.62
CA ILE A 162 -9.97 -11.22 1.22
C ILE A 162 -10.60 -10.02 0.49
N ILE A 163 -11.52 -10.28 -0.43
CA ILE A 163 -12.28 -9.21 -1.11
C ILE A 163 -13.04 -8.34 -0.10
N ALA A 164 -13.66 -8.94 0.91
CA ALA A 164 -14.37 -8.22 1.95
C ALA A 164 -13.43 -7.34 2.80
N GLU A 165 -12.22 -7.82 3.10
CA GLU A 165 -11.19 -7.02 3.79
C GLU A 165 -10.74 -5.81 2.97
N ILE A 166 -10.48 -5.98 1.66
CA ILE A 166 -10.14 -4.86 0.76
C ILE A 166 -11.29 -3.84 0.73
N LYS A 167 -12.53 -4.29 0.56
CA LYS A 167 -13.71 -3.41 0.58
C LYS A 167 -13.87 -2.69 1.91
N LYS A 168 -13.61 -3.38 3.03
CA LYS A 168 -13.65 -2.79 4.36
C LYS A 168 -12.58 -1.70 4.53
N ALA A 169 -11.37 -1.94 4.02
CA ALA A 169 -10.29 -0.95 4.04
C ALA A 169 -10.63 0.29 3.19
N ILE A 170 -11.31 0.12 2.06
CA ILE A 170 -11.80 1.24 1.23
C ILE A 170 -12.94 2.01 1.92
N GLY A 171 -13.80 1.32 2.68
CA GLY A 171 -14.87 1.94 3.48
C GLY A 171 -16.05 2.48 2.67
N ARG A 172 -16.10 2.26 1.35
CA ARG A 172 -17.16 2.72 0.46
C ARG A 172 -17.28 1.85 -0.79
N THR A 173 -18.37 2.06 -1.54
CA THR A 173 -18.58 1.38 -2.83
C THR A 173 -17.72 2.01 -3.91
N MET A 174 -17.07 1.18 -4.72
CA MET A 174 -16.28 1.60 -5.87
C MET A 174 -16.96 1.11 -7.16
N PRO A 175 -17.60 2.00 -7.94
CA PRO A 175 -18.43 1.60 -9.09
C PRO A 175 -17.61 1.01 -10.25
N HIS A 176 -16.37 1.46 -10.43
CA HIS A 176 -15.45 1.02 -11.50
C HIS A 176 -14.59 -0.19 -11.10
N VAL A 177 -14.93 -0.89 -10.00
CA VAL A 177 -14.11 -2.02 -9.50
C VAL A 177 -14.89 -3.33 -9.57
N ALA A 178 -14.42 -4.24 -10.42
CA ALA A 178 -14.90 -5.60 -10.52
C ALA A 178 -14.07 -6.53 -9.63
N TYR A 179 -14.69 -7.07 -8.58
CA TYR A 179 -14.06 -8.07 -7.72
C TYR A 179 -14.39 -9.48 -8.23
N ARG A 180 -13.39 -10.34 -8.37
CA ARG A 180 -13.53 -11.74 -8.79
C ARG A 180 -12.66 -12.64 -7.90
N THR A 181 -13.14 -13.85 -7.65
CA THR A 181 -12.26 -14.90 -7.14
C THR A 181 -11.63 -15.65 -8.31
N PHE A 182 -10.48 -16.31 -8.10
CA PHE A 182 -9.92 -17.20 -9.13
C PHE A 182 -10.96 -18.24 -9.60
N GLN A 183 -11.71 -18.83 -8.67
CA GLN A 183 -12.78 -19.76 -8.99
C GLN A 183 -13.89 -19.14 -9.85
N ALA A 184 -14.30 -17.91 -9.57
CA ALA A 184 -15.32 -17.22 -10.35
C ALA A 184 -14.86 -16.91 -11.79
N LEU A 185 -13.56 -16.66 -12.00
CA LEU A 185 -12.99 -16.48 -13.34
C LEU A 185 -13.04 -17.78 -14.13
N VAL A 186 -12.69 -18.90 -13.50
CA VAL A 186 -12.74 -20.23 -14.15
C VAL A 186 -14.17 -20.62 -14.52
N LEU A 187 -15.13 -20.42 -13.61
CA LEU A 187 -16.54 -20.76 -13.86
C LEU A 187 -17.17 -19.90 -14.97
N ASN A 188 -16.75 -18.64 -15.08
CA ASN A 188 -17.26 -17.69 -16.06
C ASN A 188 -16.28 -17.43 -17.20
N ARG A 189 -15.44 -18.42 -17.54
CA ARG A 189 -14.36 -18.26 -18.54
C ARG A 189 -14.87 -17.75 -19.89
N GLY A 190 -16.08 -18.16 -20.30
CA GLY A 190 -16.71 -17.73 -21.55
C GLY A 190 -17.11 -16.25 -21.62
N THR A 191 -17.09 -15.52 -20.50
CA THR A 191 -17.39 -14.08 -20.44
C THR A 191 -16.19 -13.27 -19.94
N VAL A 192 -15.00 -13.88 -19.88
CA VAL A 192 -13.77 -13.18 -19.43
C VAL A 192 -13.42 -12.02 -20.36
N ASP A 193 -13.68 -12.16 -21.67
CA ASP A 193 -13.41 -11.13 -22.68
C ASP A 193 -14.21 -9.82 -22.45
N GLU A 194 -15.31 -9.91 -21.68
CA GLU A 194 -16.18 -8.79 -21.30
C GLU A 194 -15.59 -7.98 -20.13
N LEU A 195 -14.62 -8.52 -19.39
CA LEU A 195 -13.94 -7.80 -18.32
C LEU A 195 -12.92 -6.83 -18.92
N LYS A 196 -13.36 -5.59 -19.14
CA LYS A 196 -12.48 -4.48 -19.52
C LYS A 196 -11.88 -3.84 -18.28
N ALA A 197 -10.58 -3.59 -18.33
CA ALA A 197 -9.82 -3.01 -17.23
C ALA A 197 -8.70 -2.12 -17.75
N ASN A 198 -8.47 -1.00 -17.07
CA ASN A 198 -7.23 -0.24 -17.14
C ASN A 198 -6.19 -0.79 -16.15
N HIS A 199 -6.65 -1.41 -15.05
CA HIS A 199 -5.78 -2.00 -14.03
C HIS A 199 -6.28 -3.37 -13.60
N ILE A 200 -5.36 -4.32 -13.44
CA ILE A 200 -5.62 -5.68 -12.96
C ILE A 200 -4.78 -5.89 -11.71
N ILE A 201 -5.41 -6.16 -10.58
CA ILE A 201 -4.76 -6.45 -9.30
C ILE A 201 -4.98 -7.93 -9.00
N ILE A 202 -3.90 -8.66 -8.77
CA ILE A 202 -3.91 -10.09 -8.47
C ILE A 202 -3.32 -10.28 -7.07
N ASP A 203 -4.17 -10.55 -6.10
CA ASP A 203 -3.74 -10.89 -4.75
C ASP A 203 -3.47 -12.40 -4.63
N GLU A 204 -2.49 -12.74 -3.79
CA GLU A 204 -1.88 -14.06 -3.67
C GLU A 204 -1.48 -14.66 -5.03
N PHE A 205 -0.73 -13.91 -5.84
CA PHE A 205 -0.34 -14.31 -7.21
C PHE A 205 0.46 -15.61 -7.30
N HIS A 206 0.96 -16.18 -6.20
CA HIS A 206 1.60 -17.50 -6.23
C HIS A 206 0.64 -18.60 -6.73
N HIS A 207 -0.67 -18.37 -6.61
CA HIS A 207 -1.71 -19.19 -7.20
C HIS A 207 -1.80 -19.08 -8.73
N PHE A 208 -1.20 -18.04 -9.34
CA PHE A 208 -1.17 -17.85 -10.78
C PHE A 208 -0.41 -18.95 -11.51
N GLY A 209 0.56 -19.60 -10.86
CA GLY A 209 1.25 -20.77 -11.43
C GLY A 209 0.33 -21.98 -11.65
N ALA A 210 -0.84 -22.06 -10.98
CA ALA A 210 -1.73 -23.20 -11.09
C ALA A 210 -2.34 -23.32 -12.50
N GLU A 211 -2.35 -24.52 -13.08
CA GLU A 211 -2.68 -24.70 -14.50
C GLU A 211 -4.05 -24.10 -14.90
N VAL A 212 -5.09 -24.28 -14.07
CA VAL A 212 -6.45 -23.84 -14.39
C VAL A 212 -6.66 -22.36 -14.04
N TRP A 213 -6.16 -21.92 -12.88
CA TRP A 213 -6.34 -20.53 -12.42
C TRP A 213 -5.44 -19.56 -13.18
N GLY A 214 -4.19 -19.99 -13.44
CA GLY A 214 -3.23 -19.29 -14.28
C GLY A 214 -3.76 -19.01 -15.67
N LYS A 215 -4.32 -20.01 -16.34
CA LYS A 215 -4.92 -19.80 -17.68
C LYS A 215 -6.04 -18.76 -17.66
N ALA A 216 -6.95 -18.82 -16.70
CA ALA A 216 -8.07 -17.87 -16.62
C ALA A 216 -7.60 -16.44 -16.33
N VAL A 217 -6.61 -16.25 -15.46
CA VAL A 217 -6.05 -14.92 -15.18
C VAL A 217 -5.20 -14.41 -16.36
N GLN A 218 -4.47 -15.29 -17.05
CA GLN A 218 -3.71 -14.91 -18.25
C GLN A 218 -4.63 -14.42 -19.37
N GLU A 219 -5.78 -15.07 -19.56
CA GLU A 219 -6.81 -14.60 -20.51
C GLU A 219 -7.32 -13.19 -20.16
N VAL A 220 -7.56 -12.88 -18.88
CA VAL A 220 -7.94 -11.52 -18.45
C VAL A 220 -6.84 -10.51 -18.85
N ILE A 221 -5.55 -10.86 -18.63
CA ILE A 221 -4.42 -10.00 -18.97
C ILE A 221 -4.29 -9.82 -20.49
N ASP A 222 -4.41 -10.90 -21.26
CA ASP A 222 -4.24 -10.89 -22.72
C ASP A 222 -5.37 -10.11 -23.41
N ASN A 223 -6.59 -10.18 -22.87
CA ASN A 223 -7.74 -9.41 -23.33
C ASN A 223 -7.69 -7.91 -22.99
N ASN A 224 -6.75 -7.51 -22.12
CA ASN A 224 -6.52 -6.13 -21.71
C ASN A 224 -5.03 -5.77 -21.90
N PRO A 225 -4.55 -5.69 -23.15
CA PRO A 225 -3.11 -5.58 -23.45
C PRO A 225 -2.48 -4.28 -22.91
N GLU A 226 -3.27 -3.23 -22.75
CA GLU A 226 -2.83 -1.92 -22.25
C GLU A 226 -2.99 -1.78 -20.72
N ALA A 227 -3.62 -2.75 -20.04
CA ALA A 227 -3.86 -2.65 -18.60
C ALA A 227 -2.56 -2.75 -17.81
N ARG A 228 -2.42 -1.97 -16.74
CA ARG A 228 -1.38 -2.21 -15.74
C ARG A 228 -1.73 -3.44 -14.92
N VAL A 229 -0.75 -4.29 -14.63
CA VAL A 229 -0.95 -5.54 -13.88
C VAL A 229 -0.09 -5.52 -12.63
N LEU A 230 -0.73 -5.56 -11.47
CA LEU A 230 -0.08 -5.58 -10.16
C LEU A 230 -0.33 -6.92 -9.46
N GLY A 231 0.73 -7.69 -9.23
CA GLY A 231 0.69 -8.87 -8.37
C GLY A 231 1.04 -8.52 -6.92
N MET A 232 0.29 -9.03 -5.95
CA MET A 232 0.70 -9.09 -4.55
C MET A 232 0.73 -10.52 -3.99
N SER A 233 1.74 -10.86 -3.19
CA SER A 233 1.85 -12.18 -2.54
C SER A 233 2.77 -12.11 -1.34
N ALA A 234 2.61 -13.00 -0.36
CA ALA A 234 3.63 -13.21 0.68
C ALA A 234 4.79 -14.11 0.24
N THR A 235 4.57 -14.96 -0.76
CA THR A 235 5.52 -15.96 -1.22
C THR A 235 5.58 -15.91 -2.74
N PRO A 236 6.70 -15.57 -3.38
CA PRO A 236 6.81 -15.55 -4.84
C PRO A 236 7.02 -16.95 -5.43
N ILE A 237 7.53 -17.89 -4.63
CA ILE A 237 7.79 -19.26 -5.05
C ILE A 237 6.54 -20.11 -4.84
N ARG A 238 6.13 -20.84 -5.88
CA ARG A 238 5.13 -21.89 -5.77
C ARG A 238 5.80 -23.18 -5.29
N PRO A 239 5.49 -23.70 -4.08
CA PRO A 239 6.23 -24.83 -3.51
C PRO A 239 6.15 -26.13 -4.31
N GLU A 240 4.99 -26.41 -4.92
CA GLU A 240 4.75 -27.66 -5.66
C GLU A 240 5.65 -27.81 -6.89
N GLU A 241 5.98 -26.69 -7.54
CA GLU A 241 6.73 -26.66 -8.80
C GLU A 241 8.11 -26.00 -8.65
N MET A 242 8.43 -25.48 -7.47
CA MET A 242 9.60 -24.61 -7.22
C MET A 242 9.73 -23.49 -8.25
N LEU A 243 8.58 -23.00 -8.72
CA LEU A 243 8.47 -21.99 -9.77
C LEU A 243 8.51 -20.60 -9.15
N ASP A 244 9.44 -19.76 -9.59
CA ASP A 244 9.41 -18.34 -9.29
C ASP A 244 8.35 -17.67 -10.16
N THR A 245 7.22 -17.33 -9.55
CA THR A 245 6.11 -16.73 -10.28
C THR A 245 6.39 -15.27 -10.68
N VAL A 246 7.31 -14.57 -10.01
CA VAL A 246 7.71 -13.22 -10.40
C VAL A 246 8.50 -13.26 -11.70
N GLU A 247 9.48 -14.16 -11.80
CA GLU A 247 10.27 -14.36 -13.01
C GLU A 247 9.39 -14.76 -14.20
N VAL A 248 8.53 -15.77 -14.01
CA VAL A 248 7.77 -16.38 -15.12
C VAL A 248 6.63 -15.49 -15.59
N TYR A 249 5.90 -14.86 -14.67
CA TYR A 249 4.64 -14.21 -14.99
C TYR A 249 4.68 -12.69 -14.90
N PHE A 250 5.57 -12.16 -14.07
CA PHE A 250 5.78 -10.72 -13.94
C PHE A 250 7.08 -10.28 -14.63
N LYS A 251 7.71 -11.16 -15.43
CA LYS A 251 8.91 -10.86 -16.24
C LYS A 251 10.10 -10.40 -15.40
N GLY A 252 10.21 -10.89 -14.17
CA GLY A 252 11.24 -10.45 -13.22
C GLY A 252 11.01 -9.05 -12.64
N ASN A 253 9.89 -8.39 -12.95
CA ASN A 253 9.58 -7.05 -12.45
C ASN A 253 9.09 -7.09 -11.00
N LEU A 254 10.02 -7.22 -10.07
CA LEU A 254 9.76 -7.06 -8.63
C LEU A 254 9.88 -5.59 -8.24
N PHE A 255 8.74 -4.94 -7.97
CA PHE A 255 8.71 -3.53 -7.59
C PHE A 255 9.14 -3.32 -6.14
N HIS A 256 8.76 -4.22 -5.23
CA HIS A 256 9.11 -4.12 -3.82
C HIS A 256 9.11 -5.49 -3.15
N GLU A 257 10.01 -5.66 -2.18
CA GLU A 257 10.08 -6.84 -1.33
C GLU A 257 10.20 -6.46 0.15
N LEU A 258 9.32 -7.04 0.97
CA LEU A 258 9.41 -7.04 2.42
C LEU A 258 9.16 -8.47 2.92
N SER A 259 10.25 -9.22 3.09
CA SER A 259 10.20 -10.59 3.59
C SER A 259 9.83 -10.65 5.08
N LEU A 260 9.48 -11.84 5.57
CA LEU A 260 9.14 -12.03 6.99
C LEU A 260 10.33 -11.71 7.92
N SER A 261 11.55 -12.07 7.52
CA SER A 261 12.76 -11.76 8.29
C SER A 261 13.03 -10.25 8.34
N MET A 262 12.79 -9.53 7.25
CA MET A 262 12.85 -8.06 7.25
C MET A 262 11.76 -7.47 8.15
N ALA A 263 10.51 -7.96 8.06
CA ALA A 263 9.42 -7.47 8.89
C ALA A 263 9.72 -7.63 10.40
N TRP A 264 10.41 -8.70 10.80
CA TRP A 264 10.91 -8.87 12.17
C TRP A 264 12.07 -7.93 12.50
N TYR A 265 13.08 -7.85 11.64
CA TYR A 265 14.26 -7.00 11.84
C TYR A 265 13.86 -5.53 12.04
N TYR A 266 12.94 -5.03 11.21
CA TYR A 266 12.43 -3.67 11.27
C TYR A 266 11.31 -3.46 12.31
N LYS A 267 10.94 -4.50 13.08
CA LYS A 267 9.88 -4.46 14.09
C LYS A 267 8.50 -4.04 13.53
N ILE A 268 8.25 -4.35 12.26
CA ILE A 268 6.94 -4.19 11.59
C ILE A 268 5.98 -5.27 12.09
N LEU A 269 6.49 -6.49 12.28
CA LEU A 269 5.76 -7.60 12.89
C LEU A 269 6.43 -8.03 14.20
N PRO A 270 5.66 -8.52 15.19
CA PRO A 270 6.23 -9.11 16.38
C PRO A 270 7.01 -10.38 16.01
N VAL A 271 8.14 -10.58 16.70
CA VAL A 271 8.86 -11.85 16.66
C VAL A 271 8.07 -12.86 17.50
N PRO A 272 7.78 -14.07 16.98
CA PRO A 272 7.11 -15.13 17.73
C PRO A 272 7.80 -15.54 19.03
#